data_AF-A0AA43AMZ0-F1
#
_entry.id   AF-A0AA43AMZ0-F1
#
_cell.length_a   1.000
_cell.length_b   1.000
_cell.length_c   1.000
_cell.angle_alpha   90.00
_cell.angle_beta   90.00
_cell.angle_gamma   90.00
#
_symmetry.space_group_name_H-M   'P 1'
#
loop_
_entity.id
_entity.type
_entity.pdbx_description
1 polymer ?
#
loop_
_entity_poly.entity_id
_entity_poly.type
_entity_poly.pdbx_seq_one_letter_code
_entity_poly.pdbx_strand_id
1 'polypeptide(L)'
;MKRGRSTGKPTVSQQQRMDAITEIGCIVAHSLGVDLGDRPIPAEVHHLTVGGKHGAKRRGHDFTIGLNPWSHRGEPFGGMSAARCEELFGPSYARQPRKFRQEIGSDDYLLDLQNTLIEKHMKESRQWRAA
;
A
#
# COMPACT_ATOMS: atom_id res chain seq x y z
N MET A 1 -17.42 -24.33 -9.51
CA MET A 1 -17.12 -23.21 -8.59
C MET A 1 -15.77 -22.62 -8.98
N LYS A 2 -15.71 -21.35 -9.42
CA LYS A 2 -14.42 -20.67 -9.66
C LYS A 2 -13.73 -20.55 -8.29
N ARG A 3 -12.70 -21.37 -8.04
CA ARG A 3 -11.87 -21.24 -6.83
C ARG A 3 -11.44 -19.78 -6.74
N GLY A 4 -11.82 -19.12 -5.65
CA GLY A 4 -11.49 -17.73 -5.42
C GLY A 4 -9.99 -17.52 -5.66
N ARG A 5 -9.65 -16.40 -6.28
CA ARG A 5 -8.27 -15.97 -6.58
C ARG A 5 -7.49 -15.58 -5.30
N SER A 6 -7.84 -16.24 -4.20
CA SER A 6 -7.42 -16.02 -2.84
C SER A 6 -6.00 -16.52 -2.68
N THR A 7 -5.13 -15.66 -2.14
CA THR A 7 -3.98 -16.13 -1.40
C THR A 7 -4.53 -16.95 -0.21
N GLY A 8 -3.85 -18.03 0.19
CA GLY A 8 -4.33 -18.90 1.28
C GLY A 8 -4.41 -18.18 2.63
N LYS A 9 -4.45 -18.94 3.73
CA LYS A 9 -4.27 -18.34 5.06
C LYS A 9 -2.82 -17.80 5.15
N PRO A 10 -2.59 -16.56 5.60
CA PRO A 10 -1.24 -16.06 5.82
C PRO A 10 -0.53 -16.86 6.92
N THR A 11 0.78 -17.01 6.81
CA THR A 11 1.63 -17.43 7.94
C THR A 11 1.63 -16.34 9.02
N VAL A 12 2.17 -16.65 10.20
CA VAL A 12 2.34 -15.66 11.27
C VAL A 12 3.23 -14.49 10.80
N SER A 13 4.33 -14.76 10.10
CA SER A 13 5.22 -13.72 9.58
C SER A 13 4.55 -12.86 8.51
N GLN A 14 3.71 -13.46 7.66
CA GLN A 14 2.94 -12.74 6.66
C GLN A 14 1.85 -11.86 7.29
N GLN A 15 1.24 -12.32 8.38
CA GLN A 15 0.30 -11.48 9.13
C GLN A 15 1.03 -10.29 9.78
N GLN A 16 2.16 -10.53 10.46
CA GLN A 16 2.99 -9.46 11.05
C GLN A 16 3.44 -8.42 10.01
N ARG A 17 3.78 -8.87 8.79
CA ARG A 17 4.06 -7.99 7.66
C ARG A 17 2.87 -7.08 7.36
N MET A 18 1.67 -7.66 7.24
CA MET A 18 0.45 -6.91 6.92
C MET A 18 0.05 -5.97 8.06
N ASP A 19 0.23 -6.37 9.31
CA ASP A 19 0.01 -5.52 10.48
C ASP A 19 0.97 -4.31 10.45
N ALA A 20 2.25 -4.55 10.18
CA ALA A 20 3.22 -3.47 10.02
C ALA A 20 2.88 -2.51 8.85
N ILE A 21 2.33 -3.03 7.74
CA ILE A 21 1.82 -2.18 6.66
C ILE A 21 0.73 -1.24 7.16
N THR A 22 -0.20 -1.74 7.99
CA THR A 22 -1.27 -0.90 8.54
C THR A 22 -0.77 0.14 9.54
N GLU A 23 0.28 -0.19 10.31
CA GLU A 23 0.93 0.72 11.25
C GLU A 23 1.77 1.80 10.55
N ILE A 24 2.48 1.45 9.47
CA ILE A 24 3.25 2.39 8.64
C ILE A 24 2.33 3.32 7.85
N GLY A 25 1.18 2.82 7.41
CA GLY A 25 0.22 3.59 6.62
C GLY A 25 0.54 3.62 5.13
N CYS A 26 -0.02 4.61 4.43
CA CYS A 26 0.00 4.68 2.97
C CYS A 26 1.39 5.02 2.45
N ILE A 27 1.98 4.13 1.65
CA ILE A 27 3.33 4.35 1.11
C ILE A 27 3.42 5.56 0.17
N VAL A 28 2.32 5.87 -0.52
CA VAL A 28 2.27 7.06 -1.41
C VAL A 28 2.28 8.32 -0.56
N ALA A 29 1.43 8.40 0.47
CA ALA A 29 1.42 9.54 1.38
C ALA A 29 2.74 9.70 2.11
N HIS A 30 3.33 8.59 2.58
CA HIS A 30 4.66 8.57 3.19
C HIS A 30 5.73 9.13 2.24
N SER A 31 5.72 8.74 0.96
CA SER A 31 6.67 9.26 -0.04
C SER A 31 6.50 10.76 -0.34
N LEU A 32 5.30 11.29 -0.15
CA LEU A 32 4.99 12.71 -0.29
C LEU A 32 5.25 13.51 1.00
N GLY A 33 5.66 12.86 2.09
CA GLY A 33 5.82 13.50 3.40
C GLY A 33 4.48 13.97 4.00
N VAL A 34 3.38 13.30 3.66
CA VAL A 34 2.03 13.64 4.12
C VAL A 34 1.61 12.70 5.25
N ASP A 35 1.23 13.28 6.38
CA ASP A 35 0.72 12.60 7.56
C ASP A 35 -0.50 13.34 8.15
N LEU A 36 -1.01 12.85 9.29
CA LEU A 36 -2.08 13.46 10.08
C LEU A 36 -1.50 14.15 11.33
N GLY A 37 -0.32 14.77 11.20
CA GLY A 37 0.39 15.48 12.27
C GLY A 37 1.18 14.53 13.18
N ASP A 38 0.49 13.65 13.91
CA ASP A 38 1.11 12.71 14.85
C ASP A 38 0.99 11.24 14.40
N ARG A 39 0.27 10.99 13.30
CA ARG A 39 -0.06 9.64 12.83
C ARG A 39 0.06 9.53 11.31
N PRO A 40 0.43 8.36 10.78
CA PRO A 40 0.49 8.17 9.35
C PRO A 40 -0.90 8.18 8.72
N ILE A 41 -0.97 8.45 7.42
CA ILE A 41 -2.20 8.30 6.64
C ILE A 41 -2.59 6.81 6.62
N PRO A 42 -3.80 6.44 7.06
CA PRO A 42 -4.21 5.03 7.11
C PRO A 42 -4.12 4.34 5.76
N ALA A 43 -3.75 3.06 5.78
CA ALA A 43 -3.64 2.21 4.61
C ALA A 43 -4.46 0.94 4.73
N GLU A 44 -4.87 0.46 3.57
CA GLU A 44 -5.34 -0.89 3.35
C GLU A 44 -4.22 -1.71 2.70
N VAL A 45 -4.15 -2.99 3.06
CA VAL A 45 -3.21 -3.92 2.45
C VAL A 45 -3.66 -4.25 1.03
N HIS A 46 -2.84 -3.88 0.06
CA HIS A 46 -3.02 -4.17 -1.35
C HIS A 46 -2.08 -5.29 -1.80
N HIS A 47 -2.65 -6.40 -2.30
CA HIS A 47 -1.87 -7.48 -2.93
C HIS A 47 -1.52 -7.16 -4.38
N LEU A 48 -0.23 -7.11 -4.67
CA LEU A 48 0.26 -6.99 -6.03
C LEU A 48 -0.09 -8.25 -6.84
N THR A 49 -0.35 -8.05 -8.12
CA THR A 49 -0.79 -9.11 -9.04
C THR A 49 0.26 -9.39 -10.10
N VAL A 50 0.23 -10.60 -10.65
CA VAL A 50 1.13 -10.98 -11.75
C VAL A 50 0.85 -10.07 -12.95
N GLY A 51 1.84 -9.28 -13.34
CA GLY A 51 1.74 -8.31 -14.43
C GLY A 51 0.91 -7.06 -14.12
N GLY A 52 0.56 -6.80 -12.85
CA GLY A 52 -0.12 -5.57 -12.41
C GLY A 52 -1.55 -5.37 -12.92
N LYS A 53 -2.14 -6.36 -13.59
CA LYS A 53 -3.48 -6.22 -14.20
C LYS A 53 -4.57 -6.44 -13.15
N HIS A 54 -5.59 -5.57 -13.14
CA HIS A 54 -6.75 -5.79 -12.28
C HIS A 54 -7.38 -7.14 -12.59
N GLY A 55 -7.64 -7.93 -11.54
CA GLY A 55 -8.10 -9.31 -11.71
C GLY A 55 -7.04 -10.29 -12.23
N ALA A 56 -5.76 -9.99 -12.22
CA ALA A 56 -4.73 -11.01 -12.36
C ALA A 56 -4.53 -11.78 -11.04
N LYS A 57 -3.86 -12.94 -11.12
CA LYS A 57 -3.51 -13.74 -9.95
C LYS A 57 -2.64 -12.90 -9.01
N ARG A 58 -2.94 -12.91 -7.71
CA ARG A 58 -2.10 -12.28 -6.67
C ARG A 58 -0.74 -12.99 -6.59
N ARG A 59 0.32 -12.23 -6.34
CA ARG A 59 1.70 -12.77 -6.22
C ARG A 59 1.93 -13.51 -4.90
N GLY A 60 1.19 -13.17 -3.85
CA GLY A 60 1.32 -13.79 -2.52
C GLY A 60 1.22 -12.74 -1.41
N HIS A 61 1.18 -13.18 -0.15
CA HIS A 61 1.13 -12.25 0.99
C HIS A 61 2.41 -11.43 1.17
N ASP A 62 3.55 -11.94 0.70
CA ASP A 62 4.83 -11.24 0.74
C ASP A 62 4.92 -10.09 -0.28
N PHE A 63 3.97 -10.04 -1.22
CA PHE A 63 3.87 -9.03 -2.28
C PHE A 63 2.71 -8.07 -1.99
N THR A 64 2.80 -7.43 -0.83
CA THR A 64 1.78 -6.52 -0.30
C THR A 64 2.35 -5.14 -0.02
N ILE A 65 1.53 -4.12 -0.27
CA ILE A 65 1.82 -2.70 -0.03
C ILE A 65 0.64 -1.99 0.66
N GLY A 66 0.89 -0.89 1.37
CA GLY A 66 -0.14 -0.10 2.02
C GLY A 66 -0.60 1.08 1.18
N LEU A 67 -1.90 1.15 0.85
CA LEU A 67 -2.47 2.25 0.07
C LEU A 67 -3.71 2.82 0.76
N ASN A 68 -3.83 4.15 0.79
CA ASN A 68 -5.05 4.83 1.23
C ASN A 68 -6.21 4.68 0.22
N PRO A 69 -7.48 4.97 0.58
CA PRO A 69 -8.63 4.79 -0.33
C PRO A 69 -8.48 5.45 -1.71
N TRP A 70 -7.89 6.65 -1.79
CA TRP A 70 -7.63 7.31 -3.07
C TRP A 70 -6.59 6.55 -3.91
N SER A 71 -5.41 6.32 -3.34
CA SER A 71 -4.28 5.67 -4.02
C SER A 71 -4.64 4.23 -4.40
N HIS A 72 -5.45 3.55 -3.58
CA HIS A 72 -5.87 2.16 -3.78
C HIS A 72 -7.04 2.04 -4.76
N ARG A 73 -8.22 2.52 -4.36
CA ARG A 73 -9.51 2.29 -5.05
C ARG A 73 -9.98 3.50 -5.86
N GLY A 74 -9.33 4.65 -5.70
CA GLY A 74 -9.75 5.89 -6.34
C GLY A 74 -10.96 6.53 -5.67
N GLU A 75 -11.17 6.25 -4.39
CA GLU A 75 -12.21 6.85 -3.55
C GLU A 75 -11.73 8.21 -3.04
N PRO A 76 -12.35 9.33 -3.47
CA PRO A 76 -11.95 10.66 -3.02
C PRO A 76 -12.18 10.86 -1.53
N PHE A 77 -11.34 11.68 -0.90
CA PHE A 77 -11.47 12.01 0.52
C PHE A 77 -12.53 13.09 0.76
N GLY A 78 -13.32 12.96 1.82
CA GLY A 78 -14.06 14.09 2.40
C GLY A 78 -14.91 14.92 1.43
N GLY A 79 -15.55 14.30 0.44
CA GLY A 79 -16.37 14.99 -0.56
C GLY A 79 -15.60 15.71 -1.67
N MET A 80 -14.27 15.58 -1.73
CA MET A 80 -13.47 16.05 -2.85
C MET A 80 -13.89 15.38 -4.16
N SER A 81 -13.69 16.08 -5.28
CA SER A 81 -13.79 15.46 -6.60
C SER A 81 -12.57 14.58 -6.87
N ALA A 82 -12.73 13.56 -7.72
CA ALA A 82 -11.61 12.74 -8.17
C ALA A 82 -10.51 13.58 -8.87
N ALA A 83 -10.90 14.62 -9.60
CA ALA A 83 -9.95 15.54 -10.23
C ALA A 83 -9.11 16.29 -9.18
N ARG A 84 -9.74 16.74 -8.08
CA ARG A 84 -9.05 17.43 -7.00
C ARG A 84 -8.09 16.49 -6.26
N CYS A 85 -8.48 15.23 -6.03
CA CYS A 85 -7.57 14.25 -5.44
C CYS A 85 -6.38 13.92 -6.36
N GLU A 86 -6.60 13.84 -7.67
CA GLU A 86 -5.51 13.63 -8.63
C GLU A 86 -4.52 14.80 -8.63
N GLU A 87 -5.03 16.04 -8.61
CA GLU A 87 -4.21 17.24 -8.57
C GLU A 87 -3.35 17.32 -7.29
N LEU A 88 -3.93 16.98 -6.13
CA LEU A 88 -3.25 17.12 -4.84
C LEU A 88 -2.34 15.94 -4.50
N PHE A 89 -2.75 14.72 -4.84
CA PHE A 89 -2.13 13.50 -4.32
C PHE A 89 -1.56 12.62 -5.43
N GLY A 90 -1.66 13.07 -6.68
CA GLY A 90 -1.27 12.29 -7.84
C GLY A 90 -2.30 11.24 -8.25
N PRO A 91 -1.99 10.45 -9.29
CA PRO A 91 -2.90 9.46 -9.86
C PRO A 91 -3.29 8.37 -8.85
N SER A 92 -4.46 7.79 -9.06
CA SER A 92 -4.93 6.60 -8.34
C SER A 92 -4.59 5.33 -9.10
N TYR A 93 -4.21 4.26 -8.38
CA TYR A 93 -3.90 2.95 -8.98
C TYR A 93 -5.10 2.39 -9.76
N ALA A 94 -6.31 2.46 -9.17
CA ALA A 94 -7.52 1.93 -9.80
C ALA A 94 -8.00 2.77 -10.98
N ARG A 95 -7.88 4.11 -10.91
CA ARG A 95 -8.42 5.01 -11.93
C ARG A 95 -7.46 5.27 -13.08
N GLN A 96 -6.17 5.41 -12.80
CA GLN A 96 -5.14 5.72 -13.81
C GLN A 96 -3.92 4.79 -13.69
N PRO A 97 -4.07 3.46 -13.84
CA PRO A 97 -3.00 2.49 -13.56
C PRO A 97 -1.72 2.69 -14.39
N ARG A 98 -1.82 3.24 -15.60
CA ARG A 98 -0.64 3.57 -16.42
C ARG A 98 0.10 4.79 -15.85
N LYS A 99 -0.63 5.88 -15.60
CA LYS A 99 -0.10 7.13 -15.06
C LYS A 99 0.48 6.92 -13.66
N PHE A 100 -0.21 6.13 -12.82
CA PHE A 100 0.27 5.71 -11.50
C PHE A 100 1.66 5.06 -11.57
N ARG A 101 1.86 4.11 -12.48
CA ARG A 101 3.18 3.46 -12.60
C ARG A 101 4.28 4.36 -13.13
N GLN A 102 3.91 5.36 -13.92
CA GLN A 102 4.85 6.32 -14.48
C GLN A 102 5.26 7.38 -13.46
N GLU A 103 4.33 7.86 -12.65
CA GLU A 103 4.54 9.01 -11.76
C GLU A 103 4.82 8.60 -10.30
N ILE A 104 4.17 7.54 -9.81
CA ILE A 104 4.34 7.06 -8.43
C ILE A 104 5.35 5.91 -8.38
N GLY A 105 5.24 4.96 -9.31
CA GLY A 105 6.21 3.90 -9.48
C GLY A 105 5.61 2.53 -9.82
N SER A 106 6.48 1.64 -10.30
CA SER A 106 6.09 0.27 -10.65
C SER A 106 5.76 -0.57 -9.41
N ASP A 107 5.00 -1.65 -9.61
CA ASP A 107 4.67 -2.62 -8.55
C ASP A 107 5.93 -3.12 -7.79
N ASP A 108 7.03 -3.39 -8.50
CA ASP A 108 8.28 -3.88 -7.87
C ASP A 108 9.02 -2.79 -7.11
N TYR A 109 9.05 -1.56 -7.65
CA TYR A 109 9.60 -0.41 -6.93
C TYR A 109 8.85 -0.13 -5.63
N LEU A 110 7.52 -0.13 -5.69
CA LEU A 110 6.68 0.13 -4.52
C LEU A 110 6.79 -1.00 -3.48
N LEU A 111 6.98 -2.23 -3.93
CA LEU A 111 7.23 -3.36 -3.04
C LEU A 111 8.57 -3.22 -2.31
N ASP A 112 9.63 -2.82 -3.01
CA ASP A 112 10.95 -2.61 -2.43
C ASP A 112 10.94 -1.48 -1.40
N LEU A 113 10.27 -0.37 -1.72
CA LEU A 113 10.02 0.72 -0.78
C LEU A 113 9.27 0.23 0.46
N GLN A 114 8.18 -0.52 0.28
CA GLN A 114 7.41 -1.07 1.39
C GLN A 114 8.26 -2.00 2.27
N ASN A 115 9.09 -2.86 1.67
CA ASN A 115 9.99 -3.76 2.40
C ASN A 115 10.98 -2.96 3.25
N THR A 116 11.59 -1.93 2.67
CA THR A 116 12.51 -1.02 3.37
C THR A 116 11.83 -0.37 4.59
N LEU A 117 10.59 0.11 4.43
CA LEU A 117 9.83 0.72 5.53
C LEU A 117 9.48 -0.30 6.63
N ILE A 118 9.11 -1.52 6.25
CA ILE A 118 8.83 -2.60 7.21
C ILE A 118 10.09 -2.96 7.99
N GLU A 119 11.24 -3.09 7.34
CA GLU A 119 12.50 -3.37 8.02
C GLU A 119 12.86 -2.27 9.03
N LYS A 120 12.69 -1.00 8.65
CA LYS A 120 12.90 0.13 9.55
C LYS A 120 11.94 0.09 10.75
N HIS A 121 10.64 -0.05 10.50
CA HIS A 121 9.61 -0.13 11.52
C HIS A 121 9.86 -1.26 12.53
N MET A 122 10.27 -2.43 12.04
CA MET A 122 10.58 -3.58 12.88
C MET A 122 11.82 -3.36 13.75
N LYS A 123 12.85 -2.65 13.23
CA LYS A 123 14.05 -2.30 14.02
C LYS A 123 13.68 -1.34 15.14
N GLU A 124 12.93 -0.29 14.84
CA GLU A 124 12.49 0.72 15.81
C GLU A 124 11.59 0.10 16.88
N SER A 125 10.63 -0.73 16.48
CA SER A 125 9.72 -1.44 17.40
C SER A 125 10.47 -2.39 18.35
N ARG A 126 11.52 -3.06 17.87
CA ARG A 126 12.36 -3.94 18.71
C ARG A 126 13.23 -3.14 19.67
N GLN A 127 13.82 -2.04 19.22
CA GLN A 127 14.62 -1.16 20.08
C GLN A 127 13.79 -0.58 21.22
N TRP A 128 12.56 -0.13 20.95
CA TRP A 128 11.63 0.33 21.97
C TRP A 128 11.32 -0.74 23.02
N ARG A 129 11.09 -1.99 22.60
CA ARG A 129 10.78 -3.10 23.54
C ARG A 129 11.98 -3.57 24.37
N ALA A 130 13.19 -3.18 24.01
CA ALA A 130 14.41 -3.56 24.71
C ALA A 130 14.93 -2.49 25.69
N ALA A 131 14.34 -1.28 25.66
CA ALA A 131 14.62 -0.17 26.57
C ALA A 131 13.65 -0.18 27.76
#